data_AF-A0A2M7ZQ50-F1
#
_entry.id   AF-A0A2M7ZQ50-F1
#
_cell.length_a   1.000
_cell.length_b   1.000
_cell.length_c   1.000
_cell.angle_alpha   90.00
_cell.angle_beta   90.00
_cell.angle_gamma   90.00
#
_symmetry.space_group_name_H-M   'P 1'
#
loop_
_entity.id
_entity.type
_entity.pdbx_description
1 polymer ?
#
loop_
_entity_poly.entity_id
_entity_poly.type
_entity_poly.pdbx_seq_one_letter_code
_entity_poly.pdbx_strand_id
1 'polypeptide(L)' 'MRLIIQKDYKFVSKWAAYYIAHTINEFKPTAQKRFVLGLPTGSSP' A
#
# COMPACT_ATOMS: atom_id res chain seq x y z
N MET A 1 -11.33 -6.98 -10.17
CA MET A 1 -11.09 -7.45 -8.78
C MET A 1 -9.88 -8.38 -8.80
N ARG A 2 -8.93 -8.26 -7.85
CA ARG A 2 -7.73 -9.12 -7.75
C ARG A 2 -7.68 -9.75 -6.35
N LEU A 3 -7.34 -11.03 -6.28
CA LEU A 3 -7.11 -11.76 -5.02
C LEU A 3 -5.62 -12.10 -4.91
N ILE A 4 -5.00 -11.74 -3.78
CA ILE A 4 -3.59 -12.04 -3.51
C ILE A 4 -3.54 -12.91 -2.26
N ILE A 5 -3.18 -14.18 -2.43
CA ILE A 5 -3.08 -15.15 -1.33
C ILE A 5 -1.62 -15.18 -0.88
N GLN A 6 -1.39 -15.02 0.42
CA GLN A 6 -0.07 -15.09 1.04
C GLN A 6 -0.07 -16.15 2.13
N LYS A 7 1.11 -16.70 2.40
CA LYS A 7 1.28 -17.82 3.34
C LYS A 7 0.91 -17.45 4.77
N ASP A 8 1.23 -16.23 5.20
CA ASP A 8 0.99 -15.76 6.56
C ASP A 8 0.84 -14.23 6.61
N TYR A 9 0.54 -13.74 7.82
CA TYR A 9 0.34 -12.32 8.11
C TYR A 9 1.55 -11.46 7.71
N LYS A 10 2.77 -11.91 7.95
CA LYS A 10 3.99 -11.13 7.65
C LYS A 10 4.14 -10.92 6.15
N PHE A 11 3.86 -11.94 5.34
CA PHE A 11 3.93 -11.81 3.88
C PHE A 11 2.84 -10.90 3.32
N VAL A 12 1.62 -10.93 3.85
CA VAL A 12 0.57 -10.00 3.38
C VAL A 12 0.88 -8.56 3.80
N SER A 13 1.36 -8.31 5.02
CA SER A 13 1.78 -6.97 5.45
C SER A 13 2.92 -6.44 4.59
N LYS A 14 3.93 -7.27 4.29
CA LYS A 14 5.05 -6.89 3.41
C LYS A 14 4.58 -6.60 1.98
N TRP A 15 3.67 -7.41 1.45
CA TRP A 15 3.10 -7.20 0.13
C TRP A 15 2.33 -5.88 0.06
N ALA A 16 1.49 -5.57 1.06
CA ALA A 16 0.75 -4.32 1.12
C ALA A 16 1.68 -3.10 1.19
N ALA A 17 2.74 -3.16 2.01
CA ALA A 17 3.74 -2.10 2.10
C ALA A 17 4.43 -1.83 0.76
N TYR A 18 4.86 -2.89 0.04
CA TYR A 18 5.47 -2.74 -1.28
C TYR A 18 4.49 -2.22 -2.33
N TYR A 19 3.25 -2.65 -2.29
CA TYR A 19 2.22 -2.17 -3.20
C TYR A 19 1.97 -0.66 -3.01
N ILE A 20 1.83 -0.20 -1.77
CA ILE A 20 1.65 1.23 -1.47
C ILE A 20 2.86 2.03 -1.93
N ALA A 21 4.08 1.60 -1.57
CA ALA A 21 5.31 2.29 -1.95
C ALA A 21 5.49 2.36 -3.48
N HIS A 22 5.22 1.26 -4.19
CA HIS A 22 5.27 1.21 -5.64
C HIS A 22 4.27 2.20 -6.26
N THR A 23 3.03 2.21 -5.78
CA THR A 23 1.97 3.09 -6.28
C THR A 23 2.31 4.58 -6.07
N ILE A 24 2.87 4.93 -4.91
CA ILE A 24 3.33 6.31 -4.64
C ILE A 24 4.47 6.70 -5.60
N ASN A 25 5.45 5.82 -5.78
CA ASN A 25 6.60 6.08 -6.63
C ASN A 25 6.21 6.22 -8.12
N GLU A 26 5.29 5.39 -8.60
CA GLU A 26 4.77 5.48 -9.97
C GLU A 26 3.97 6.77 -10.21
N PHE A 27 3.20 7.22 -9.20
CA PHE A 27 2.42 8.45 -9.29
C PHE A 27 3.30 9.71 -9.36
N LYS A 28 4.53 9.66 -8.83
CA LYS A 28 5.50 10.77 -8.78
C LYS A 28 4.89 12.05 -8.19
N PRO A 29 4.48 12.04 -6.89
CA PRO A 29 3.83 13.18 -6.28
C PRO A 29 4.74 14.41 -6.24
N THR A 30 4.13 15.57 -6.40
CA THR A 30 4.76 16.88 -6.29
C THR A 30 3.95 17.77 -5.36
N ALA A 31 4.46 18.96 -5.03
CA ALA A 31 3.73 19.91 -4.19
C ALA A 31 2.40 20.34 -4.83
N GLN A 32 2.34 20.42 -6.16
CA GLN A 32 1.16 20.80 -6.95
C GLN A 32 0.23 19.60 -7.23
N LYS A 33 0.79 18.38 -7.27
CA LYS A 33 0.05 17.13 -7.49
C LYS A 33 0.39 16.12 -6.40
N ARG A 34 -0.28 16.25 -5.25
CA ARG A 34 -0.04 15.42 -4.06
C ARG A 34 -0.68 14.05 -4.21
N PHE A 35 -0.04 13.03 -3.64
CA PHE A 35 -0.64 11.71 -3.47
C PHE A 35 -1.51 11.72 -2.22
N VAL A 36 -2.81 11.44 -2.36
CA VAL A 36 -3.76 11.39 -1.24
C VAL A 36 -3.91 9.94 -0.81
N LEU A 37 -3.53 9.64 0.43
CA LEU A 37 -3.57 8.28 1.00
C LEU A 37 -4.45 8.27 2.25
N GLY A 38 -5.49 7.44 2.25
CA GLY A 38 -6.27 7.13 3.45
C GLY A 38 -5.61 6.00 4.24
N LEU A 39 -5.48 6.18 5.56
CA LEU A 39 -4.90 5.19 6.46
C LEU A 39 -5.98 4.64 7.41
N PRO A 40 -6.16 3.31 7.48
CA PRO A 40 -7.01 2.67 8.48
C PRO A 40 -6.28 2.49 9.83
N THR A 41 -7.00 2.04 10.84
CA THR A 41 -6.48 1.68 12.17
C THR A 41 -6.80 0.22 12.52
N GLY A 42 -6.26 -0.25 13.65
CA GLY A 42 -6.48 -1.62 14.14
C GLY A 42 -5.22 -2.47 14.06
N SER A 43 -5.36 -3.78 14.26
CA SER A 43 -4.24 -4.73 14.30
C SER A 43 -3.84 -5.31 12.95
N SER A 44 -4.63 -5.06 11.89
CA SER A 44 -4.45 -5.63 10.54
C SER A 44 -3.70 -4.73 9.55
N PRO A 45 -3.92 -3.40 9.53
CA PRO A 45 -3.07 -2.47 8.80
C PRO A 45 -1.75 -2.20 9.54
#